data_AF-A0A963SGV4-F1
#
_entry.id   AF-A0A963SGV4-F1
#
_cell.length_a   1.000
_cell.length_b   1.000
_cell.length_c   1.000
_cell.angle_alpha   90.00
_cell.angle_beta   90.00
_cell.angle_gamma   90.00
#
_symmetry.space_group_name_H-M   'P 1'
#
loop_
_entity.id
_entity.type
_entity.pdbx_description
1 polymer ?
#
loop_
_entity_poly.entity_id
_entity_poly.type
_entity_poly.pdbx_seq_one_letter_code
_entity_poly.pdbx_strand_id
1 'polypeptide(L)' 'MQLSRGVEWAVHSCTMMAVLPEGRGLSADDLAGFFEVPSAYLAKQLQALRRAGVLESVRGQGGGYRLARAVD' A
#
# COMPACT_ATOMS: atom_id res chain seq x y z
N MET A 1 20.42 8.01 9.53
CA MET A 1 19.67 6.74 9.69
C MET A 1 19.60 6.05 8.33
N GLN A 2 20.01 4.79 8.19
CA GLN A 2 19.87 4.06 6.93
C GLN A 2 18.52 3.32 6.93
N LEU A 3 17.65 3.66 5.98
CA LEU A 3 16.36 2.99 5.80
C LEU A 3 16.49 1.93 4.71
N SER A 4 15.82 0.79 4.89
CA SER A 4 15.77 -0.23 3.84
C SER A 4 14.89 0.26 2.68
N ARG A 5 15.19 -0.16 1.45
CA ARG A 5 14.32 0.10 0.29
C ARG A 5 12.87 -0.34 0.50
N GLY A 6 12.63 -1.35 1.35
CA GLY A 6 11.27 -1.81 1.66
C GLY A 6 10.45 -0.75 2.41
N VAL A 7 11.11 0.06 3.24
CA VAL A 7 10.45 1.18 3.94
C VAL A 7 10.08 2.29 2.98
N GLU A 8 10.95 2.61 2.02
CA GLU A 8 10.67 3.61 0.99
C GLU A 8 9.39 3.28 0.21
N TRP A 9 9.29 2.06 -0.30
CA TRP A 9 8.09 1.63 -1.05
C TRP A 9 6.83 1.52 -0.19
N ALA A 10 6.98 1.14 1.08
CA ALA A 10 5.87 1.14 2.03
C ALA A 10 5.31 2.55 2.22
N VAL A 11 6.18 3.56 2.39
CA VAL A 11 5.77 4.96 2.54
C VAL A 11 5.13 5.49 1.26
N HIS A 12 5.75 5.28 0.09
CA HIS A 12 5.17 5.70 -1.20
C HIS A 12 3.78 5.10 -1.43
N SER A 13 3.59 3.82 -1.10
CA SER A 13 2.28 3.16 -1.22
C SER A 13 1.23 3.84 -0.34
N CYS A 14 1.56 4.14 0.92
CA CYS A 14 0.66 4.87 1.82
C CYS A 14 0.32 6.26 1.30
N THR A 15 1.30 6.99 0.75
CA THR A 15 1.09 8.34 0.18
C THR A 15 0.18 8.29 -1.05
N MET A 16 0.31 7.29 -1.92
CA MET A 16 -0.61 7.13 -3.04
C MET A 16 -2.03 6.83 -2.56
N MET A 17 -2.19 5.98 -1.55
CA MET A 17 -3.50 5.66 -0.98
C MET A 17 -4.15 6.85 -0.26
N ALA A 18 -3.35 7.77 0.31
CA ALA A 18 -3.84 8.97 1.00
C ALA A 18 -4.62 9.94 0.11
N VAL A 19 -4.34 9.94 -1.20
CA VAL A 19 -4.95 10.87 -2.17
C VAL A 19 -6.04 10.22 -3.02
N LEU A 20 -6.39 8.96 -2.74
CA LEU A 20 -7.47 8.27 -3.46
C LEU A 20 -8.84 8.76 -2.98
N PRO A 21 -9.86 8.75 -3.87
CA PRO A 21 -11.24 8.92 -3.45
C PRO A 21 -11.64 7.90 -2.38
N GLU A 22 -12.56 8.30 -1.49
CA GLU A 22 -13.05 7.41 -0.44
C GLU A 22 -13.56 6.08 -1.00
N GLY A 23 -13.28 5.00 -0.28
CA GLY A 23 -13.70 3.65 -0.64
C GLY A 23 -12.87 2.99 -1.74
N ARG A 24 -11.91 3.68 -2.37
CA ARG A 24 -10.98 3.10 -3.35
C ARG A 24 -9.73 2.56 -2.67
N GLY A 25 -9.22 1.45 -3.20
CA GLY A 25 -7.92 0.90 -2.84
C GLY A 25 -7.04 0.70 -4.07
N LEU A 26 -5.79 0.32 -3.83
CA LEU A 26 -4.84 -0.11 -4.86
C LEU A 26 -4.37 -1.53 -4.58
N SER A 27 -4.30 -2.36 -5.62
CA SER A 27 -3.74 -3.70 -5.46
C SER A 27 -2.21 -3.64 -5.34
N ALA A 28 -1.61 -4.72 -4.83
CA ALA A 28 -0.16 -4.84 -4.82
C ALA A 28 0.43 -4.83 -6.24
N ASP A 29 -0.28 -5.40 -7.21
CA ASP A 29 0.16 -5.45 -8.60
C ASP A 29 0.11 -4.07 -9.26
N ASP A 30 -0.94 -3.27 -9.01
CA ASP A 30 -1.04 -1.90 -9.53
C ASP A 30 0.12 -1.03 -9.03
N LEU A 31 0.37 -1.08 -7.71
CA LEU A 31 1.47 -0.32 -7.10
C LEU A 31 2.83 -0.82 -7.58
N ALA A 32 3.01 -2.13 -7.69
CA ALA A 32 4.27 -2.72 -8.13
C ALA A 32 4.58 -2.38 -9.60
N GLY A 33 3.56 -2.39 -10.46
CA GLY A 33 3.66 -1.95 -11.84
C GLY A 33 4.02 -0.47 -11.93
N PHE A 34 3.37 0.38 -11.12
CA PHE A 34 3.66 1.82 -11.10
C PHE A 34 5.07 2.15 -10.62
N PHE A 35 5.57 1.42 -9.61
CA PHE A 35 6.92 1.61 -9.05
C PHE A 35 8.02 0.82 -9.79
N GLU A 36 7.67 0.01 -10.78
CA GLU A 36 8.59 -0.88 -11.51
C GLU A 36 9.38 -1.83 -10.57
N VAL A 37 8.70 -2.37 -9.55
CA VAL A 37 9.27 -3.33 -8.58
C VAL A 37 8.58 -4.70 -8.65
N PRO A 38 9.23 -5.78 -8.18
CA PRO A 38 8.57 -7.08 -8.13
C PRO A 38 7.34 -7.07 -7.22
N SER A 39 6.19 -7.53 -7.72
CA SER A 39 4.93 -7.55 -6.95
C SER A 39 5.05 -8.29 -5.61
N ALA A 40 5.66 -9.48 -5.59
CA ALA A 40 5.85 -10.24 -4.35
C ALA A 40 6.68 -9.48 -3.30
N TYR A 41 7.65 -8.66 -3.75
CA TYR A 41 8.47 -7.85 -2.86
C TYR A 41 7.65 -6.72 -2.22
N LEU A 42 6.84 -6.02 -3.01
CA LEU A 42 5.96 -4.97 -2.51
C LEU A 42 4.84 -5.53 -1.62
N ALA A 43 4.21 -6.64 -2.03
CA ALA A 43 3.17 -7.33 -1.29
C ALA A 43 3.62 -7.69 0.13
N LYS A 44 4.90 -8.06 0.32
CA LYS A 44 5.47 -8.31 1.65
C LYS A 44 5.42 -7.07 2.55
N GLN A 45 5.68 -5.89 2.01
CA GLN A 45 5.64 -4.64 2.78
C GLN A 45 4.20 -4.23 3.09
N LEU A 46 3.30 -4.32 2.10
CA LEU A 46 1.88 -4.03 2.28
C LEU A 46 1.23 -4.98 3.31
N GLN A 47 1.63 -6.26 3.32
CA GLN A 47 1.19 -7.21 4.32
C GLN A 47 1.70 -6.86 5.73
N ALA A 48 2.95 -6.38 5.85
CA ALA A 48 3.49 -5.92 7.12
C ALA A 48 2.72 -4.71 7.65
N LEU A 49 2.45 -3.71 6.81
CA LEU A 49 1.62 -2.55 7.16
C LEU A 49 0.20 -2.94 7.55
N ARG A 50 -0.42 -3.88 6.84
CA ARG A 50 -1.74 -4.41 7.17
C ARG A 50 -1.75 -5.12 8.52
N ARG A 51 -0.72 -5.92 8.82
CA ARG A 51 -0.58 -6.58 10.14
C ARG A 51 -0.38 -5.56 11.26
N ALA A 52 0.29 -4.44 10.98
CA ALA A 52 0.47 -3.33 11.90
C ALA A 52 -0.77 -2.42 12.03
N GLY A 53 -1.85 -2.70 11.29
CA GLY A 53 -3.07 -1.88 11.33
C GLY A 53 -2.95 -0.53 10.63
N VAL A 54 -1.90 -0.31 9.82
CA VAL A 54 -1.75 0.92 9.02
C VAL A 54 -2.61 0.85 7.75
N LEU A 55 -2.69 -0.34 7.16
CA LEU A 55 -3.51 -0.62 6.00
C LEU A 55 -4.62 -1.62 6.34
N GLU A 56 -5.71 -1.56 5.60
CA GLU A 56 -6.69 -2.63 5.53
C GLU A 56 -6.79 -3.17 4.10
N SER A 57 -7.34 -4.39 3.96
CA SER A 57 -7.52 -5.04 2.66
C SER A 57 -9.01 -5.20 2.36
N VAL A 58 -9.43 -4.70 1.21
CA VAL A 58 -10.80 -4.75 0.72
C VAL A 58 -10.85 -5.72 -0.47
N ARG A 59 -11.82 -6.64 -0.46
CA ARG A 59 -12.05 -7.58 -1.57
C ARG A 59 -13.01 -6.95 -2.60
N GLY A 60 -12.93 -7.42 -3.85
CA GLY A 60 -13.86 -7.04 -4.92
C GLY A 60 -13.30 -5.98 -5.89
N GLN A 61 -14.12 -5.59 -6.85
CA GLN A 61 -13.76 -4.62 -7.89
C GLN A 61 -13.48 -3.24 -7.27
N GLY A 62 -12.31 -2.67 -7.54
CA GLY A 62 -11.85 -1.42 -6.91
C GLY A 62 -11.39 -1.58 -5.45
N GLY A 63 -11.28 -2.82 -4.96
CA GLY A 63 -10.64 -3.15 -3.68
C GLY A 63 -9.11 -3.08 -3.76
N GLY A 64 -8.43 -3.83 -2.89
CA GLY A 64 -6.97 -3.77 -2.71
C GLY A 64 -6.61 -3.33 -1.30
N TYR A 65 -5.51 -2.60 -1.17
CA TYR A 65 -5.10 -1.97 0.08
C TYR A 65 -5.60 -0.53 0.14
N ARG A 66 -5.99 -0.08 1.32
CA ARG A 66 -6.27 1.32 1.65
C ARG A 66 -5.77 1.64 3.05
N LEU A 67 -5.64 2.93 3.39
CA LEU A 67 -5.30 3.34 4.74
C LEU A 67 -6.41 2.91 5.71
N ALA A 68 -6.03 2.34 6.85
CA ALA A 68 -6.96 1.88 7.87
C ALA A 68 -7.60 3.03 8.67
N ARG A 69 -7.07 4.25 8.53
CA ARG A 69 -7.59 5.47 9.11
C ARG A 69 -7.49 6.61 8.10
N ALA A 70 -8.37 7.60 8.24
CA ALA A 70 -8.25 8.85 7.50
C ALA A 70 -6.92 9.54 7.83
N VAL A 71 -6.41 10.30 6.87
CA VAL A 71 -5.27 11.17 7.09
C VAL A 71 -5.78 12.41 7.82
N ASP A 72 -5.12 12.77 8.92
CA ASP A 72 -5.45 13.96 9.72
C ASP A 72 -4.98 15.25 9.02
#